data_AF-A0A2T3HP85-F1
#
_entry.id   AF-A0A2T3HP85-F1
#
_cell.length_a   1.000
_cell.length_b   1.000
_cell.length_c   1.000
_cell.angle_alpha   90.00
_cell.angle_beta   90.00
_cell.angle_gamma   90.00
#
_symmetry.space_group_name_H-M   'P 1'
#
loop_
_entity.id
_entity.type
_entity.pdbx_description
1 polymer ?
#
loop_
_entity_poly.entity_id
_entity_poly.type
_entity_poly.pdbx_seq_one_letter_code
_entity_poly.pdbx_strand_id
1 'polypeptide(L)'
;MKIKNQLLAFLFIVSVTWGCSVTRDWAGTSNENESYASFSSFNGTQKFRLVLPANKQTSQVAYKADVQSGQLQLQITQGRTVLLDKAVSGSASGQLPVRVAAGKEVELTLTGQAAKGAYRVEVLK
;
A
#
# COMPACT_ATOMS: atom_id res chain seq x y z
N MET A 1 28.23 20.73 47.33
CA MET A 1 26.93 21.39 47.17
C MET A 1 26.02 20.42 46.38
N LYS A 2 25.00 19.84 47.04
CA LYS A 2 24.12 18.79 46.49
C LYS A 2 22.93 19.45 45.77
N ILE A 3 22.77 19.22 44.47
CA ILE A 3 21.58 19.65 43.72
C ILE A 3 20.62 18.46 43.60
N LYS A 4 19.40 18.67 44.05
CA LYS A 4 18.29 17.73 44.15
C LYS A 4 17.62 17.51 42.79
N ASN A 5 17.04 16.30 42.66
CA ASN A 5 15.98 15.84 41.76
C ASN A 5 15.23 16.94 40.99
N GLN A 6 14.91 16.68 39.71
CA GLN A 6 13.52 16.66 39.22
C GLN A 6 13.36 15.64 38.08
N LEU A 7 12.39 14.74 38.25
CA LEU A 7 11.83 13.88 37.20
C LEU A 7 11.19 14.76 36.12
N LEU A 8 11.52 14.55 34.85
CA LEU A 8 10.65 14.89 33.73
C LEU A 8 10.19 13.59 33.08
N ALA A 9 8.97 13.17 33.42
CA ALA A 9 8.26 12.11 32.70
C ALA A 9 7.68 12.70 31.41
N PHE A 10 8.30 12.38 30.27
CA PHE A 10 7.74 12.65 28.95
C PHE A 10 6.61 11.65 28.68
N LEU A 11 5.37 12.09 28.94
CA LEU A 11 4.15 11.38 28.59
C LEU A 11 3.90 11.57 27.07
N PHE A 12 4.45 10.67 26.27
CA PHE A 12 4.08 10.53 24.86
C PHE A 12 2.65 9.95 24.81
N ILE A 13 1.66 10.84 24.69
CA ILE A 13 0.29 10.47 24.36
C ILE A 13 0.28 10.07 22.88
N VAL A 14 0.44 8.77 22.62
CA VAL A 14 0.19 8.19 21.29
C VAL A 14 -1.31 8.04 21.16
N SER A 15 -1.96 9.06 20.61
CA SER A 15 -3.36 9.00 20.19
C SER A 15 -3.48 8.06 18.99
N VAL A 16 -3.77 6.79 19.28
CA VAL A 16 -4.19 5.83 18.25
C VAL A 16 -5.60 6.24 17.82
N THR A 17 -5.72 7.09 16.80
CA THR A 17 -7.01 7.34 16.16
C THR A 17 -7.37 6.11 15.36
N TRP A 18 -8.22 5.25 15.92
CA TRP A 18 -8.88 4.17 15.20
C TRP A 18 -9.83 4.80 14.18
N GLY A 19 -9.29 5.16 13.02
CA GLY A 19 -10.10 5.64 11.90
C GLY A 19 -11.01 4.51 11.42
N CYS A 20 -12.33 4.72 11.47
CA CYS A 20 -13.27 3.82 10.79
C CYS A 20 -12.89 3.77 9.31
N SER A 21 -12.47 2.59 8.84
CA SER A 21 -12.28 2.36 7.40
C SER A 21 -13.65 2.42 6.73
N VAL A 22 -13.83 3.38 5.82
CA VAL A 22 -15.06 3.54 5.03
C VAL A 22 -14.68 3.29 3.57
N THR A 23 -15.26 2.23 3.01
CA THR A 23 -15.18 1.95 1.57
C THR A 23 -16.59 1.85 1.02
N ARG A 24 -16.88 2.57 -0.07
CA ARG A 24 -18.17 2.50 -0.78
C ARG A 24 -17.94 2.12 -2.25
N ASP A 25 -18.90 1.35 -2.77
CA ASP A 25 -18.94 0.85 -4.15
C ASP A 25 -17.61 0.21 -4.58
N TRP A 26 -17.01 -0.57 -3.68
CA TRP A 26 -15.82 -1.35 -4.01
C TRP A 26 -16.21 -2.44 -5.01
N ALA A 27 -15.80 -2.26 -6.25
CA ALA A 27 -16.00 -3.22 -7.33
C ALA A 27 -14.63 -3.65 -7.84
N GLY A 28 -14.19 -4.84 -7.42
CA GLY A 28 -12.85 -5.33 -7.71
C GLY A 28 -12.66 -6.76 -7.26
N THR A 29 -11.54 -7.35 -7.63
CA THR A 29 -11.13 -8.67 -7.18
C THR A 29 -9.63 -8.69 -6.93
N SER A 30 -9.18 -9.67 -6.15
CA SER A 30 -7.78 -9.95 -5.94
C SER A 30 -7.55 -11.45 -5.99
N ASN A 31 -6.52 -11.86 -6.71
CA ASN A 31 -6.00 -13.21 -6.70
C ASN A 31 -4.47 -13.16 -6.57
N GLU A 32 -3.82 -14.31 -6.69
CA GLU A 32 -2.37 -14.43 -6.56
C GLU A 32 -1.57 -13.69 -7.64
N ASN A 33 -2.16 -13.35 -8.79
CA ASN A 33 -1.44 -12.72 -9.91
C ASN A 33 -1.77 -11.24 -10.05
N GLU A 34 -2.95 -10.81 -9.61
CA GLU A 34 -3.43 -9.45 -9.79
C GLU A 34 -4.36 -8.99 -8.65
N SER A 35 -4.43 -7.68 -8.48
CA SER A 35 -5.41 -7.00 -7.66
C SER A 35 -5.89 -5.77 -8.39
N TYR A 36 -7.21 -5.60 -8.52
CA TYR A 36 -7.79 -4.42 -9.12
C TYR A 36 -9.12 -4.08 -8.45
N ALA A 37 -9.43 -2.79 -8.41
CA ALA A 37 -10.77 -2.33 -8.03
C ALA A 37 -11.04 -0.93 -8.56
N SER A 38 -12.33 -0.61 -8.69
CA SER A 38 -12.85 0.74 -8.70
C SER A 38 -13.62 1.01 -7.42
N PHE A 39 -13.61 2.25 -6.96
CA PHE A 39 -14.28 2.68 -5.74
C PHE A 39 -14.80 4.11 -5.88
N SER A 40 -16.01 4.37 -5.37
CA SER A 40 -16.61 5.71 -5.34
C SER A 40 -16.14 6.52 -4.14
N SER A 41 -15.77 5.83 -3.06
CA SER A 41 -15.14 6.41 -1.88
C SER A 41 -14.29 5.36 -1.17
N PHE A 42 -13.03 5.70 -0.91
CA PHE A 42 -12.12 4.87 -0.14
C PHE A 42 -11.35 5.73 0.87
N ASN A 43 -11.60 5.45 2.15
CA ASN A 43 -10.93 6.09 3.28
C ASN A 43 -10.53 5.00 4.28
N GLY A 44 -9.26 4.63 4.32
CA GLY A 44 -8.77 3.51 5.12
C GLY A 44 -7.64 2.76 4.42
N THR A 45 -7.26 1.60 4.95
CA THR A 45 -6.15 0.80 4.43
C THR A 45 -6.62 -0.59 4.04
N GLN A 46 -6.19 -1.07 2.88
CA GLN A 46 -6.37 -2.46 2.43
C GLN A 46 -5.03 -3.07 2.01
N LYS A 47 -4.92 -4.39 2.18
CA LYS A 47 -3.69 -5.14 1.88
C LYS A 47 -4.00 -6.37 1.04
N PHE A 48 -3.16 -6.62 0.05
CA PHE A 48 -3.26 -7.75 -0.87
C PHE A 48 -1.90 -8.39 -1.05
N ARG A 49 -1.87 -9.68 -1.36
CA ARG A 49 -0.64 -10.42 -1.66
C ARG A 49 -0.69 -10.94 -3.07
N LEU A 50 0.39 -10.73 -3.81
CA LEU A 50 0.60 -11.28 -5.13
C LEU A 50 1.82 -12.21 -5.10
N VAL A 51 1.71 -13.36 -5.74
CA VAL A 51 2.72 -14.42 -5.79
C VAL A 51 3.59 -14.22 -7.03
N LEU A 52 4.91 -14.28 -6.85
CA LEU A 52 5.88 -14.20 -7.93
C LEU A 52 6.06 -15.60 -8.58
N PRO A 53 6.30 -15.65 -9.91
CA PRO A 53 6.54 -16.91 -10.59
C PRO A 53 7.82 -17.59 -10.08
N ALA A 54 7.68 -18.76 -9.47
CA ALA A 54 8.78 -19.49 -8.82
C ALA A 54 9.87 -19.98 -9.80
N ASN A 55 9.58 -20.02 -11.10
CA ASN A 55 10.49 -20.49 -12.15
C ASN A 55 11.39 -19.39 -12.73
N LYS A 56 11.31 -18.15 -12.24
CA LYS A 56 12.14 -17.03 -12.71
C LYS A 56 13.05 -16.50 -11.62
N GLN A 57 14.21 -15.94 -12.02
CA GLN A 57 15.06 -15.19 -11.10
C GLN A 57 14.53 -13.76 -10.85
N THR A 58 13.92 -13.17 -11.86
CA THR A 58 13.31 -11.84 -11.83
C THR A 58 11.92 -11.86 -12.46
N SER A 59 11.02 -11.06 -11.92
CA SER A 59 9.69 -10.78 -12.48
C SER A 59 9.48 -9.26 -12.53
N GLN A 60 8.38 -8.82 -13.12
CA GLN A 60 7.98 -7.42 -13.19
C GLN A 60 6.61 -7.27 -12.54
N VAL A 61 6.43 -6.24 -11.73
CA VAL A 61 5.12 -5.86 -11.21
C VAL A 61 4.69 -4.58 -11.89
N ALA A 62 3.59 -4.65 -12.64
CA ALA A 62 2.99 -3.48 -13.27
C ALA A 62 1.94 -2.88 -12.34
N TYR A 63 1.86 -1.55 -12.30
CA TYR A 63 0.82 -0.83 -11.58
C TYR A 63 0.20 0.25 -12.46
N LYS A 64 -1.09 0.49 -12.23
CA LYS A 64 -1.86 1.60 -12.76
C LYS A 64 -2.84 2.07 -11.70
N ALA A 65 -2.94 3.37 -11.51
CA ALA A 65 -3.94 4.02 -10.68
C ALA A 65 -4.50 5.22 -11.42
N ASP A 66 -5.80 5.45 -11.28
CA ASP A 66 -6.49 6.62 -11.80
C ASP A 66 -7.43 7.15 -10.72
N VAL A 67 -7.02 8.24 -10.09
CA VAL A 67 -7.69 8.86 -8.94
C VAL A 67 -8.36 10.13 -9.41
N GLN A 68 -9.68 10.15 -9.33
CA GLN A 68 -10.53 11.26 -9.75
C GLN A 68 -10.64 12.35 -8.67
N SER A 69 -10.61 11.95 -7.40
CA SER A 69 -10.63 12.87 -6.25
C SER A 69 -9.99 12.24 -5.02
N GLY A 70 -9.55 13.07 -4.08
CA GLY A 70 -8.84 12.62 -2.87
C GLY A 70 -7.42 12.14 -3.20
N GLN A 71 -6.89 11.25 -2.36
CA GLN A 71 -5.55 10.69 -2.55
C GLN A 71 -5.53 9.19 -2.26
N LEU A 72 -4.89 8.43 -3.13
CA LEU A 72 -4.57 7.02 -2.91
C LEU A 72 -3.06 6.86 -2.72
N GLN A 73 -2.65 6.37 -1.55
CA GLN A 73 -1.29 5.88 -1.34
C GLN A 73 -1.20 4.44 -1.84
N LEU A 74 -0.26 4.16 -2.74
CA LEU A 74 0.03 2.83 -3.26
C LEU A 74 1.45 2.42 -2.84
N GLN A 75 1.54 1.40 -1.99
CA GLN A 75 2.80 0.87 -1.50
C GLN A 75 2.95 -0.59 -1.93
N ILE A 76 4.09 -0.94 -2.53
CA ILE A 76 4.43 -2.32 -2.88
C ILE A 76 5.69 -2.69 -2.10
N THR A 77 5.64 -3.78 -1.35
CA THR A 77 6.75 -4.28 -0.55
C THR A 77 7.08 -5.73 -0.87
N GLN A 78 8.32 -6.12 -0.61
CA GLN A 78 8.78 -7.50 -0.64
C GLN A 78 9.51 -7.79 0.67
N GLY A 79 8.85 -8.54 1.56
CA GLY A 79 9.30 -8.70 2.94
C GLY A 79 9.33 -7.35 3.67
N ARG A 80 10.53 -6.89 4.05
CA ARG A 80 10.73 -5.59 4.72
C ARG A 80 11.15 -4.46 3.76
N THR A 81 11.40 -4.79 2.49
CA THR A 81 11.88 -3.83 1.51
C THR A 81 10.70 -3.15 0.83
N VAL A 82 10.70 -1.82 0.80
CA VAL A 82 9.73 -1.04 0.03
C VAL A 82 10.24 -0.91 -1.39
N LEU A 83 9.46 -1.41 -2.36
CA LEU A 83 9.77 -1.35 -3.78
C LEU A 83 9.13 -0.13 -4.44
N LEU A 84 7.96 0.28 -3.94
CA LEU A 84 7.25 1.47 -4.36
C LEU A 84 6.49 2.04 -3.16
N ASP A 85 6.50 3.36 -3.05
CA ASP A 85 5.64 4.11 -2.14
C ASP A 85 5.23 5.39 -2.85
N LYS A 86 3.97 5.45 -3.32
CA LYS A 86 3.52 6.51 -4.23
C LYS A 86 2.15 7.05 -3.86
N ALA A 87 2.10 8.34 -3.59
CA ALA A 87 0.86 9.09 -3.47
C ALA A 87 0.31 9.42 -4.87
N VAL A 88 -0.98 9.14 -5.11
CA VAL A 88 -1.66 9.36 -6.38
C VAL A 88 -2.92 10.19 -6.16
N SER A 89 -3.00 11.34 -6.82
CA SER A 89 -4.16 12.27 -6.82
C SER A 89 -4.63 12.60 -8.25
N GLY A 90 -4.27 11.75 -9.20
CA GLY A 90 -4.55 11.82 -10.64
C GLY A 90 -4.27 10.45 -11.25
N SER A 91 -3.66 10.38 -12.42
CA SER A 91 -3.25 9.09 -12.99
C SER A 91 -1.76 8.80 -12.77
N ALA A 92 -1.44 7.53 -12.51
CA ALA A 92 -0.07 7.04 -12.41
C ALA A 92 0.03 5.62 -12.92
N SER A 93 1.12 5.28 -13.61
CA SER A 93 1.44 3.91 -13.99
C SER A 93 2.94 3.69 -14.01
N GLY A 94 3.34 2.41 -13.98
CA GLY A 94 4.73 2.02 -14.10
C GLY A 94 4.94 0.52 -13.95
N GLN A 95 6.19 0.10 -14.02
CA GLN A 95 6.63 -1.27 -13.81
C GLN A 95 7.83 -1.28 -12.87
N LEU A 96 7.91 -2.31 -12.03
CA LEU A 96 8.95 -2.48 -11.03
C LEU A 96 9.61 -3.84 -11.20
N PRO A 97 10.94 -3.90 -11.38
CA PRO A 97 11.64 -5.17 -11.38
C PRO A 97 11.66 -5.75 -9.96
N VAL A 98 11.28 -7.02 -9.82
CA VAL A 98 11.24 -7.73 -8.54
C VAL A 98 12.12 -8.97 -8.63
N ARG A 99 13.00 -9.16 -7.63
CA ARG A 99 13.87 -10.34 -7.55
C ARG A 99 13.14 -11.46 -6.83
N VAL A 100 12.92 -12.59 -7.49
CA VAL A 100 12.17 -13.73 -6.88
C VAL A 100 12.96 -14.35 -5.72
N ALA A 101 14.29 -14.32 -5.78
CA ALA A 101 15.15 -14.79 -4.69
C ALA A 101 15.01 -13.97 -3.39
N ALA A 102 14.51 -12.73 -3.45
CA ALA A 102 14.31 -11.89 -2.28
C ALA A 102 12.99 -12.19 -1.53
N GLY A 103 12.12 -13.02 -2.11
CA GLY A 103 10.83 -13.42 -1.52
C GLY A 103 9.87 -13.89 -2.60
N LYS A 104 8.99 -14.84 -2.28
CA LYS A 104 8.05 -15.45 -3.24
C LYS A 104 6.78 -14.61 -3.48
N GLU A 105 6.61 -13.53 -2.75
CA GLU A 105 5.40 -12.71 -2.76
C GLU A 105 5.75 -11.23 -2.67
N VAL A 106 4.87 -10.38 -3.19
CA VAL A 106 4.84 -8.94 -2.93
C VAL A 106 3.54 -8.59 -2.20
N GLU A 107 3.62 -7.69 -1.22
CA GLU A 107 2.45 -7.13 -0.55
C GLU A 107 2.12 -5.78 -1.18
N LEU A 108 0.89 -5.63 -1.64
CA LEU A 108 0.29 -4.36 -2.04
C LEU A 108 -0.48 -3.80 -0.85
N THR A 109 -0.09 -2.62 -0.36
CA THR A 109 -0.86 -1.84 0.60
C THR A 109 -1.44 -0.61 -0.10
N LEU A 110 -2.75 -0.43 0.02
CA LEU A 110 -3.47 0.73 -0.46
C LEU A 110 -4.00 1.52 0.72
N THR A 111 -3.74 2.82 0.79
CA THR A 111 -4.35 3.71 1.77
C THR A 111 -5.09 4.83 1.08
N GLY A 112 -6.41 4.84 1.19
CA GLY A 112 -7.26 5.90 0.66
C GLY A 112 -7.45 7.01 1.69
N GLN A 113 -7.40 8.25 1.23
CA GLN A 113 -7.80 9.45 1.97
C GLN A 113 -8.93 10.13 1.18
N ALA A 114 -10.17 9.72 1.49
CA ALA A 114 -11.36 10.12 0.74
C ALA A 114 -11.21 9.96 -0.78
N ALA A 115 -10.53 8.89 -1.20
CA ALA A 115 -10.18 8.64 -2.60
C ALA A 115 -11.38 8.16 -3.40
N LYS A 116 -11.47 8.60 -4.65
CA LYS A 116 -12.37 8.05 -5.68
C LYS A 116 -11.55 7.71 -6.90
N GLY A 117 -11.75 6.53 -7.48
CA GLY A 117 -11.00 6.14 -8.66
C GLY A 117 -10.91 4.63 -8.84
N ALA A 118 -9.85 4.20 -9.51
CA ALA A 118 -9.56 2.80 -9.74
C ALA A 118 -8.05 2.52 -9.68
N TYR A 119 -7.70 1.27 -9.41
CA TYR A 119 -6.34 0.77 -9.51
C TYR A 119 -6.30 -0.62 -10.13
N ARG A 120 -5.12 -0.99 -10.63
CA ARG A 120 -4.75 -2.34 -11.04
C ARG A 120 -3.26 -2.55 -10.76
N VAL A 121 -2.94 -3.67 -10.13
CA VAL A 121 -1.56 -4.14 -9.93
C VAL A 121 -1.51 -5.60 -10.34
N GLU A 122 -0.51 -5.98 -11.13
CA GLU A 122 -0.37 -7.34 -11.64
C GLU A 122 1.10 -7.77 -11.74
N VAL A 123 1.33 -9.06 -11.49
CA VAL A 123 2.63 -9.70 -11.70
C VAL A 123 2.70 -10.16 -13.15
N LEU A 124 3.69 -9.64 -13.89
CA LEU A 124 3.93 -10.02 -15.28
C LEU A 124 4.67 -11.35 -15.36
N LYS A 125 4.14 -12.24 -16.21
CA LYS A 125 4.56 -13.63 -16.35
C LYS A 125 5.78 -13.84 -17.24
#